data_AF-A0A9E2KCS9-F1
#
_entry.id   AF-A0A9E2KCS9-F1
#
_cell.length_a   1.000
_cell.length_b   1.000
_cell.length_c   1.000
_cell.angle_alpha   90.00
_cell.angle_beta   90.00
_cell.angle_gamma   90.00
#
_symmetry.space_group_name_H-M   'P 1'
#
loop_
_entity.id
_entity.type
_entity.pdbx_description
1 polymer ?
#
loop_
_entity_poly.entity_id
_entity_poly.type
_entity_poly.pdbx_seq_one_letter_code
_entity_poly.pdbx_strand_id
1 'polypeptide(L)' 'VCIKNVNIFEMPALMFKVLQGEHLKDVNVDYLTGSHIKIECHNQEENHFVTDIDGEAGPDLPMDIKVLSKKIRVYLPG' A
#
# COMPACT_ATOMS: atom_id res chain seq x y z
N VAL A 1 3.78 1.17 1.84
CA VAL A 1 3.39 2.04 2.97
C VAL A 1 2.22 1.39 3.66
N CYS A 2 2.25 1.26 4.98
CA CYS A 2 1.14 0.76 5.79
C CYS A 2 0.82 1.78 6.88
N ILE A 3 -0.46 2.06 7.12
CA ILE A 3 -0.92 2.94 8.20
C ILE A 3 -1.30 2.04 9.38
N LYS A 4 -0.75 2.32 10.56
CA LYS A 4 -1.06 1.58 11.80
C LYS A 4 -2.49 1.85 12.25
N ASN A 5 -2.95 1.11 13.25
CA ASN A 5 -4.21 1.41 13.92
C ASN A 5 -4.11 2.79 14.61
N VAL A 6 -4.65 3.82 13.97
CA VAL A 6 -4.63 5.21 14.43
C VAL A 6 -6.03 5.67 14.79
N ASN A 7 -6.10 6.61 15.74
CA ASN A 7 -7.35 7.25 16.06
C ASN A 7 -7.87 8.04 14.85
N ILE A 8 -9.17 7.94 14.55
CA ILE A 8 -9.81 8.66 13.45
C ILE A 8 -9.63 10.19 13.56
N PHE A 9 -9.48 10.73 14.77
CA PHE A 9 -9.22 12.16 14.97
C PHE A 9 -7.79 12.58 14.55
N GLU A 10 -6.85 11.64 14.48
CA GLU A 10 -5.47 11.89 14.04
C GLU A 10 -5.30 11.74 12.52
N MET A 11 -6.26 11.10 11.85
CA MET A 11 -6.21 10.85 10.40
C MET A 11 -6.08 12.11 9.54
N PRO A 12 -6.82 13.22 9.79
CA PRO A 12 -6.67 14.43 8.98
C PRO A 12 -5.24 14.99 8.99
N ALA A 13 -4.59 14.99 10.16
CA ALA A 13 -3.21 15.47 10.30
C ALA A 13 -2.23 14.57 9.53
N LEU A 14 -2.44 13.24 9.57
CA LEU A 14 -1.65 12.31 8.78
C LEU A 14 -1.84 12.53 7.27
N MET A 15 -3.08 12.76 6.81
CA MET A 15 -3.36 13.06 5.40
C MET A 15 -2.66 14.33 4.92
N PHE A 16 -2.60 15.39 5.74
CA PHE A 16 -1.82 16.59 5.40
C PHE A 16 -0.34 16.28 5.20
N LYS A 17 0.26 15.44 6.06
CA LYS A 17 1.65 14.99 5.88
C LYS A 17 1.84 14.16 4.61
N VAL A 18 0.83 13.40 4.18
CA VAL A 18 0.86 12.68 2.89
C VAL A 18 0.92 13.67 1.73
N LEU A 19 0.06 14.69 1.71
CA LEU A 19 0.04 15.73 0.67
C LEU A 19 1.35 16.52 0.60
N GLN A 20 1.99 16.77 1.74
CA GLN A 20 3.29 17.45 1.82
C GLN A 20 4.48 16.55 1.47
N GLY A 21 4.27 15.22 1.36
CA GLY A 21 5.34 14.25 1.15
C GLY A 21 6.16 13.91 2.40
N GLU A 22 5.72 14.31 3.59
CA GLU A 22 6.44 14.11 4.87
C GLU A 22 5.97 12.88 5.66
N HIS A 23 4.92 12.21 5.20
CA HIS A 23 4.30 11.06 5.87
C HIS A 23 5.23 9.89 6.20
N LEU A 24 6.32 9.71 5.46
CA LEU A 24 7.30 8.64 5.70
C LEU A 24 8.06 8.78 7.03
N LYS A 25 8.02 9.96 7.66
CA LYS A 25 8.63 10.23 8.97
C LYS A 25 7.65 10.03 10.13
N ASP A 26 6.39 9.75 9.85
CA ASP A 26 5.35 9.61 10.88
C ASP A 26 5.45 8.25 11.58
N VAL A 27 5.35 8.22 12.91
CA VAL A 27 5.41 6.99 13.73
C VAL A 27 4.29 6.01 13.40
N ASN A 28 3.16 6.53 12.90
CA ASN A 28 2.00 5.77 12.51
C ASN A 28 2.10 5.16 11.10
N VAL A 29 3.22 5.40 10.40
CA VAL A 29 3.47 4.92 9.05
C VAL A 29 4.64 3.94 9.06
N ASP A 30 4.39 2.73 8.57
CA ASP A 30 5.47 1.80 8.24
C ASP A 30 5.80 1.90 6.76
N TYR A 31 7.08 2.15 6.45
CA TYR A 31 7.61 2.16 5.10
C TYR A 31 8.55 0.98 4.89
N LEU A 32 8.16 0.10 3.98
CA LEU A 32 8.90 -1.10 3.63
C LEU A 32 8.95 -1.24 2.11
N THR A 33 10.09 -1.70 1.62
CA THR A 33 10.35 -1.99 0.21
C THR A 33 10.85 -3.42 0.07
N GLY A 34 10.47 -4.09 -1.01
CA GLY A 34 10.86 -5.46 -1.27
C GLY A 34 10.57 -5.84 -2.72
N SER A 35 11.32 -6.81 -3.25
CA SER A 35 11.06 -7.38 -4.58
C SER A 35 9.94 -8.44 -4.56
N HIS A 36 9.57 -8.93 -3.38
CA HIS A 36 8.52 -9.91 -3.16
C HIS A 36 7.83 -9.62 -1.82
N ILE A 37 6.52 -9.43 -1.83
CA ILE A 37 5.69 -9.13 -0.66
C ILE A 37 4.47 -10.05 -0.70
N LYS A 38 4.18 -10.73 0.41
CA LYS A 38 2.93 -11.47 0.61
C LYS A 38 2.07 -10.74 1.62
N ILE A 39 0.79 -10.54 1.30
CA ILE A 39 -0.20 -9.92 2.18
C ILE A 39 -1.28 -10.94 2.48
N GLU A 40 -1.55 -11.17 3.77
CA GLU A 40 -2.60 -12.07 4.23
C GLU A 40 -3.40 -11.41 5.36
N CYS A 41 -4.70 -11.71 5.42
CA CYS A 41 -5.56 -11.24 6.50
C CYS A 41 -5.81 -12.40 7.47
N HIS A 42 -5.47 -12.19 8.74
CA HIS A 42 -5.65 -13.18 9.80
C HIS A 42 -7.07 -13.18 10.39
N ASN A 43 -7.87 -12.14 10.12
CA ASN A 43 -9.23 -11.98 10.62
C ASN A 43 -10.22 -12.14 9.47
N GLN A 44 -10.45 -13.38 9.03
CA GLN A 44 -11.27 -13.69 7.86
C GLN A 44 -12.79 -13.68 8.13
N GLU A 45 -13.21 -13.52 9.39
CA GLU A 45 -14.60 -13.74 9.80
C GLU A 45 -15.52 -12.52 9.60
N GLU A 46 -14.97 -11.31 9.47
CA GLU A 46 -15.81 -10.11 9.60
C GLU A 46 -16.07 -9.32 8.31
N ASN A 47 -15.21 -9.34 7.30
CA ASN A 47 -15.50 -8.68 6.02
C ASN A 47 -14.58 -9.18 4.91
N HIS A 48 -15.12 -9.26 3.69
CA HIS A 48 -14.31 -9.48 2.50
C HIS A 48 -13.56 -8.18 2.15
N PHE A 49 -12.23 -8.17 2.27
CA PHE A 49 -11.41 -7.05 1.85
C PHE A 49 -11.31 -7.01 0.34
N VAL A 50 -11.83 -5.95 -0.27
CA VAL A 50 -11.65 -5.68 -1.70
C VAL A 50 -10.30 -5.01 -1.91
N THR A 51 -9.51 -5.52 -2.84
CA THR A 51 -8.25 -4.89 -3.26
C THR A 51 -8.47 -4.07 -4.52
N ASP A 52 -7.61 -3.08 -4.73
CA ASP A 52 -7.58 -2.24 -5.92
C ASP A 52 -6.19 -2.33 -6.56
N ILE A 53 -6.16 -2.54 -7.87
CA ILE A 53 -4.94 -2.52 -8.69
C ILE A 53 -5.19 -1.54 -9.83
N ASP A 54 -4.43 -0.45 -9.85
CA ASP A 54 -4.48 0.60 -10.89
C ASP A 54 -5.91 1.18 -11.13
N GLY A 55 -6.77 1.19 -10.11
CA GLY A 55 -8.16 1.67 -10.20
C GLY A 55 -9.18 0.60 -10.63
N GLU A 56 -8.77 -0.66 -10.74
CA GLU A 56 -9.63 -1.81 -11.01
C GLU A 56 -9.68 -2.75 -9.79
N ALA A 57 -10.78 -3.51 -9.68
CA ALA A 57 -10.91 -4.54 -8.65
C ALA A 57 -9.80 -5.59 -8.79
N GLY A 58 -9.00 -5.72 -7.74
CA GLY A 58 -7.89 -6.67 -7.66
C GLY A 58 -8.32 -8.04 -7.12
N PRO A 59 -7.34 -8.95 -6.93
CA PRO A 59 -7.57 -10.27 -6.37
C PRO A 59 -7.84 -10.22 -4.86
N ASP A 60 -8.54 -11.23 -4.36
CA ASP A 60 -8.80 -11.40 -2.94
C ASP A 60 -7.50 -11.69 -2.16
N LEU A 61 -7.54 -11.48 -0.85
CA LEU A 61 -6.46 -11.91 0.04
C LEU A 61 -6.54 -13.44 0.30
N PRO A 62 -5.40 -14.14 0.42
CA PRO A 62 -4.03 -13.61 0.42
C PRO A 62 -3.51 -13.29 -0.98
N MET A 63 -2.71 -12.23 -1.09
CA MET A 63 -2.09 -11.78 -2.33
C MET A 63 -0.56 -11.92 -2.27
N ASP A 64 0.03 -12.44 -3.35
CA ASP A 64 1.48 -12.55 -3.55
C ASP A 64 1.92 -11.58 -4.66
N ILE A 65 2.69 -10.56 -4.26
CA ILE A 65 3.15 -9.46 -5.13
C ILE A 65 4.64 -9.63 -5.42
N LYS A 66 5.02 -9.68 -6.71
CA LYS A 66 6.42 -9.80 -7.14
C LYS A 66 6.81 -8.74 -8.16
N VAL A 67 7.98 -8.15 -7.97
CA VAL A 67 8.57 -7.20 -8.92
C VAL A 67 9.21 -7.98 -10.07
N LEU A 68 8.69 -7.77 -11.28
CA LEU A 68 9.30 -8.29 -12.51
C LEU A 68 10.27 -7.25 -13.09
N SER A 69 11.51 -7.25 -12.62
CA SER A 69 12.52 -6.26 -13.02
C SER A 69 12.81 -6.30 -14.53
N LYS A 70 12.82 -5.12 -15.17
CA LYS A 70 13.14 -4.93 -16.59
C LYS A 70 12.28 -5.76 -17.55
N LYS A 71 11.04 -6.08 -17.17
CA LYS A 71 10.14 -6.92 -17.97
C LYS A 71 9.59 -6.23 -19.21
N ILE A 72 9.49 -4.90 -19.19
CA ILE A 72 8.92 -4.09 -20.27
C ILE A 72 10.01 -3.16 -20.82
N ARG A 73 10.07 -3.04 -22.14
CA ARG A 73 10.88 -2.03 -22.83
C ARG A 73 10.03 -0.78 -23.03
N VAL A 74 10.49 0.36 -22.53
CA VAL A 74 9.81 1.66 -22.64
C VAL A 74 10.69 2.62 -23.44
N TYR A 75 10.08 3.41 -24.33
CA TYR A 75 10.76 4.49 -25.05
C TYR A 75 10.56 5.80 -24.27
N LEU A 76 11.66 6.45 -23.91
CA LEU A 76 11.64 7.72 -23.19
C LEU A 76 11.98 8.88 -24.14
N PRO A 77 11.43 10.09 -23.93
CA PRO A 77 11.89 11.27 -24.65
C PRO A 77 13.39 11.49 -24.37
N GLY A 78 14.14 11.79 -25.42
CA GLY A 78 15.58 12.05 -25.37
C GLY A 78 15.93 13.43 -24.85
#